data_AF-A0A1R4IYK0-F1
#
_entry.id   AF-A0A1R4IYK0-F1
#
_cell.length_a   1.000
_cell.length_b   1.000
_cell.length_c   1.000
_cell.angle_alpha   90.00
_cell.angle_beta   90.00
_cell.angle_gamma   90.00
#
_symmetry.space_group_name_H-M   'P 1'
#
loop_
_entity.id
_entity.type
_entity.pdbx_description
1 polymer ?
#
loop_
_entity_poly.entity_id
_entity_poly.type
_entity_poly.pdbx_seq_one_letter_code
_entity_poly.pdbx_strand_id
1 'polypeptide(L)'
;MGKARAAKAARKLERDRWADVELWHGGIGGLSVGSEVVPPADQEIDDPMRSSLYLAEARADRVYFTSDRDLARVFASAVLKGRGSGAVYRVRPVGNVLTDPDFPTVGYHARRALILDVEDQTEPMTSEDEQRVQSAYMTWDDGRPMYDADGRIQITWQMEELGLTQAVLDQRLPRWVHPEVAMSRVSAALGQRRV
;
A
#
# COMPACT_ATOMS: atom_id res chain seq x y z
N MET A 1 -28.18 -25.95 18.21
CA MET A 1 -27.22 -26.46 17.21
C MET A 1 -27.13 -25.66 15.89
N GLY A 2 -28.07 -24.76 15.53
CA GLY A 2 -28.06 -24.06 14.22
C GLY A 2 -26.99 -22.97 14.02
N LYS A 3 -26.69 -22.17 15.05
CA LYS A 3 -25.77 -21.01 14.93
C LYS A 3 -24.32 -21.40 14.60
N ALA A 4 -23.80 -22.46 15.23
CA ALA A 4 -22.43 -22.95 14.98
C ALA A 4 -22.25 -23.50 13.55
N ARG A 5 -23.28 -24.15 13.00
CA ARG A 5 -23.26 -24.69 11.63
C ARG A 5 -23.33 -23.55 10.60
N ALA A 6 -24.14 -22.52 10.85
CA ALA A 6 -24.20 -21.32 10.02
C ALA A 6 -22.87 -20.55 10.02
N ALA A 7 -22.24 -20.35 11.19
CA ALA A 7 -20.94 -19.71 11.29
C ALA A 7 -19.83 -20.49 10.56
N LYS A 8 -19.84 -21.83 10.66
CA LYS A 8 -18.91 -22.69 9.92
C LYS A 8 -19.11 -22.59 8.40
N ALA A 9 -20.35 -22.53 7.94
CA ALA A 9 -20.68 -22.37 6.53
C ALA A 9 -20.23 -21.00 5.98
N ALA A 10 -20.46 -19.92 6.73
CA ALA A 10 -20.02 -18.58 6.37
C ALA A 10 -18.48 -18.48 6.25
N ARG A 11 -17.74 -19.03 7.22
CA ARG A 11 -16.27 -19.10 7.18
C ARG A 11 -15.77 -19.91 5.98
N LYS A 12 -16.46 -21.00 5.64
CA LYS A 12 -16.12 -21.81 4.46
C LYS A 12 -16.34 -20.99 3.18
N LEU A 13 -17.50 -20.35 3.04
CA LEU A 13 -17.83 -19.55 1.85
C LEU A 13 -16.83 -18.41 1.65
N GLU A 14 -16.48 -17.70 2.71
CA GLU A 14 -15.50 -16.62 2.65
C GLU A 14 -14.11 -17.12 2.28
N ARG A 15 -13.66 -18.24 2.87
CA ARG A 15 -12.40 -18.86 2.46
C ARG A 15 -12.43 -19.28 0.98
N ASP A 16 -13.53 -19.87 0.53
CA ASP A 16 -13.67 -20.36 -0.84
C ASP A 16 -13.71 -19.18 -1.85
N ARG A 17 -14.22 -17.99 -1.46
CA ARG A 17 -14.19 -16.76 -2.27
C ARG A 17 -12.76 -16.29 -2.60
N TRP A 18 -11.81 -16.50 -1.69
CA TRP A 18 -10.42 -16.06 -1.84
C TRP A 18 -9.47 -17.21 -2.19
N ALA A 19 -10.00 -18.39 -2.55
CA ALA A 19 -9.17 -19.58 -2.81
C ALA A 19 -8.26 -19.41 -4.03
N ASP A 20 -8.74 -18.69 -5.06
CA ASP A 20 -8.06 -18.50 -6.34
C ASP A 20 -7.38 -17.12 -6.47
N VAL A 21 -7.43 -16.29 -5.42
CA VAL A 21 -6.79 -14.97 -5.40
C VAL A 21 -5.48 -15.06 -4.64
N GLU A 22 -4.38 -14.76 -5.31
CA GLU A 22 -3.10 -14.58 -4.64
C GLU A 22 -3.07 -13.23 -3.94
N LEU A 23 -2.82 -13.26 -2.64
CA LEU A 23 -2.73 -12.08 -1.80
C LEU A 23 -1.34 -12.03 -1.16
N TRP A 24 -0.80 -10.82 -1.10
CA TRP A 24 0.57 -10.55 -0.71
C TRP A 24 0.61 -9.52 0.41
N HIS A 25 1.36 -9.81 1.46
CA HIS A 25 1.63 -8.91 2.56
C HIS A 25 3.11 -8.51 2.54
N GLY A 26 3.39 -7.21 2.51
CA GLY A 26 4.73 -6.68 2.71
C GLY A 26 4.91 -6.24 4.15
N GLY A 27 5.92 -6.76 4.83
CA GLY A 27 6.09 -6.50 6.25
C GLY A 27 7.50 -6.79 6.75
N ILE A 28 7.62 -6.89 8.07
CA ILE A 28 8.87 -7.24 8.73
C ILE A 28 9.27 -8.67 8.38
N GLY A 29 10.56 -8.90 8.14
CA GLY A 29 11.10 -10.24 7.86
C GLY A 29 11.14 -11.13 9.11
N GLY A 30 11.41 -12.42 8.91
CA GLY A 30 11.59 -13.39 10.00
C GLY A 30 10.34 -14.19 10.38
N LEU A 31 9.20 -13.98 9.71
CA LEU A 31 8.03 -14.86 9.86
C LEU A 31 8.15 -16.09 8.97
N SER A 32 7.51 -17.19 9.38
CA SER A 32 7.62 -18.48 8.69
C SER A 32 6.29 -18.92 8.07
N VAL A 33 6.36 -19.81 7.08
CA VAL A 33 5.17 -20.49 6.54
C VAL A 33 4.41 -21.20 7.67
N GLY A 34 3.10 -21.02 7.68
CA GLY A 34 2.21 -21.56 8.72
C GLY A 34 2.01 -20.64 9.92
N SER A 35 2.80 -19.59 10.08
CA SER A 35 2.57 -18.54 11.08
C SER A 35 1.43 -17.61 10.66
N GLU A 36 0.83 -16.92 11.63
CA GLU A 36 -0.14 -15.85 11.36
C GLU A 36 0.54 -14.48 11.44
N VAL A 37 0.27 -13.63 10.45
CA VAL A 37 0.43 -12.19 10.58
C VAL A 37 -0.71 -11.69 11.47
N VAL A 38 -0.34 -11.02 12.56
CA VAL A 38 -1.27 -10.48 13.54
C VAL A 38 -1.21 -8.95 13.53
N PRO A 39 -2.32 -8.27 13.85
CA PRO A 39 -2.39 -6.82 13.75
C PRO A 39 -1.62 -6.15 14.90
N PRO A 40 -1.16 -4.90 14.76
CA PRO A 40 -0.37 -4.20 15.77
C PRO A 40 -0.98 -4.16 17.18
N ALA A 41 -2.31 -4.14 17.29
CA ALA A 41 -3.02 -4.14 18.57
C ALA A 41 -2.96 -5.50 19.30
N ASP A 42 -2.70 -6.59 18.59
CA ASP A 42 -2.58 -7.94 19.13
C ASP A 42 -1.09 -8.35 19.32
N GLN A 43 -0.13 -7.47 19.00
CA GLN A 43 1.31 -7.68 19.18
C GLN A 43 1.75 -7.23 20.59
N GLU A 44 2.70 -7.95 21.20
CA GLU A 44 3.24 -7.56 22.51
C GLU A 44 3.97 -6.22 22.41
N ILE A 45 3.94 -5.43 23.48
CA ILE A 45 4.52 -4.08 23.48
C ILE A 45 6.02 -4.11 23.19
N ASP A 46 6.70 -5.13 23.72
CA ASP A 46 8.15 -5.36 23.59
C ASP A 46 8.51 -6.27 22.42
N ASP A 47 7.54 -6.65 21.57
CA ASP A 47 7.81 -7.47 20.40
C ASP A 47 8.72 -6.68 19.44
N PRO A 48 9.96 -7.13 19.17
CA PRO A 48 10.83 -6.47 18.20
C PRO A 48 10.22 -6.47 16.78
N MET A 49 9.28 -7.39 16.52
CA MET A 49 8.51 -7.49 15.27
C MET A 49 7.30 -6.56 15.25
N ARG A 50 7.10 -5.74 16.30
CA ARG A 50 5.96 -4.82 16.38
C ARG A 50 6.02 -3.78 15.27
N SER A 51 5.15 -3.94 14.29
CA SER A 51 5.09 -3.07 13.12
C SER A 51 4.22 -1.85 13.45
N SER A 52 4.77 -0.89 14.20
CA SER A 52 4.21 0.46 14.29
C SER A 52 4.39 1.28 12.99
N LEU A 53 4.91 0.65 11.93
CA LEU A 53 5.18 1.24 10.62
C LEU A 53 3.96 1.31 9.69
N TYR A 54 2.80 0.91 10.17
CA TYR A 54 1.57 1.25 9.49
C TYR A 54 1.43 2.78 9.50
N LEU A 55 1.22 3.35 8.30
CA LEU A 55 0.94 4.77 8.06
C LEU A 55 0.05 5.32 9.17
N ALA A 56 0.19 6.60 9.53
CA ALA A 56 -0.56 7.17 10.65
C ALA A 56 -2.08 6.96 10.53
N GLU A 57 -2.59 6.73 9.31
CA GLU A 57 -3.98 6.40 9.01
C GLU A 57 -4.37 4.90 9.15
N ALA A 58 -3.42 3.96 9.15
CA ALA A 58 -3.73 2.55 9.12
C ALA A 58 -4.19 2.01 10.47
N ARG A 59 -5.32 1.30 10.45
CA ARG A 59 -5.96 0.75 11.64
C ARG A 59 -5.09 -0.30 12.35
N ALA A 60 -4.86 -0.10 13.64
CA ALA A 60 -4.09 -1.01 14.50
C ALA A 60 -4.74 -2.40 14.71
N ASP A 61 -6.03 -2.58 14.40
CA ASP A 61 -6.75 -3.86 14.54
C ASP A 61 -6.75 -4.71 13.25
N ARG A 62 -5.96 -4.32 12.23
CA ARG A 62 -5.97 -4.94 10.90
C ARG A 62 -4.58 -5.31 10.39
N VAL A 63 -4.59 -6.29 9.49
CA VAL A 63 -3.47 -6.68 8.64
C VAL A 63 -3.87 -6.39 7.20
N TYR A 64 -2.99 -5.71 6.49
CA TYR A 64 -3.19 -5.26 5.11
C TYR A 64 -2.43 -6.16 4.14
N PHE A 65 -3.04 -6.44 3.00
CA PHE A 65 -2.49 -7.26 1.93
C PHE A 65 -3.07 -6.80 0.59
N THR A 66 -2.41 -7.17 -0.49
CA THR A 66 -2.77 -6.73 -1.84
C THR A 66 -2.74 -7.89 -2.83
N SER A 67 -3.53 -7.83 -3.89
CA SER A 67 -3.41 -8.75 -5.02
C SER A 67 -2.23 -8.42 -5.95
N ASP A 68 -1.57 -7.28 -5.76
CA ASP A 68 -0.36 -6.88 -6.48
C ASP A 68 0.89 -7.16 -5.64
N ARG A 69 1.68 -8.14 -6.08
CA ARG A 69 2.92 -8.54 -5.42
C ARG A 69 3.96 -7.41 -5.37
N ASP A 70 4.07 -6.60 -6.41
CA ASP A 70 5.05 -5.51 -6.42
C ASP A 70 4.62 -4.39 -5.48
N LEU A 71 3.33 -4.14 -5.32
CA LEU A 71 2.83 -3.23 -4.29
C LEU A 71 3.17 -3.74 -2.88
N ALA A 72 3.08 -5.05 -2.62
CA ALA A 72 3.54 -5.62 -1.35
C ALA A 72 5.05 -5.41 -1.13
N ARG A 73 5.87 -5.51 -2.20
CA ARG A 73 7.32 -5.23 -2.12
C ARG A 73 7.64 -3.80 -1.73
N VAL A 74 6.81 -2.82 -2.09
CA VAL A 74 6.99 -1.43 -1.64
C VAL A 74 6.94 -1.35 -0.11
N PHE A 75 5.96 -2.01 0.52
CA PHE A 75 5.83 -2.01 1.98
C PHE A 75 6.93 -2.81 2.66
N ALA A 76 7.31 -3.97 2.12
CA ALA A 76 8.46 -4.73 2.62
C ALA A 76 9.78 -3.94 2.51
N SER A 77 9.97 -3.18 1.42
CA SER A 77 11.10 -2.27 1.23
C SER A 77 11.14 -1.17 2.29
N ALA A 78 10.01 -0.53 2.57
CA ALA A 78 9.91 0.50 3.61
C ALA A 78 10.28 -0.06 4.99
N VAL A 79 9.83 -1.28 5.31
CA VAL A 79 10.20 -1.95 6.57
C VAL A 79 11.68 -2.33 6.60
N LEU A 80 12.23 -2.84 5.50
CA LEU A 80 13.66 -3.13 5.37
C LEU A 80 14.51 -1.88 5.63
N LYS A 81 14.17 -0.73 5.01
CA LYS A 81 14.87 0.55 5.23
C LYS A 81 14.80 1.02 6.68
N GLY A 82 13.66 0.83 7.34
CA GLY A 82 13.43 1.32 8.71
C GLY A 82 13.91 0.37 9.83
N ARG A 83 13.91 -0.94 9.59
CA ARG A 83 14.12 -1.98 10.62
C ARG A 83 15.26 -2.95 10.29
N GLY A 84 15.81 -2.91 9.08
CA GLY A 84 16.89 -3.80 8.65
C GLY A 84 16.43 -5.21 8.23
N SER A 85 15.12 -5.48 8.24
CA SER A 85 14.55 -6.75 7.78
C SER A 85 13.15 -6.55 7.21
N GLY A 86 12.95 -6.93 5.95
CA GLY A 86 11.65 -6.90 5.28
C GLY A 86 11.44 -8.17 4.47
N ALA A 87 10.18 -8.56 4.29
CA ALA A 87 9.82 -9.71 3.48
C ALA A 87 8.43 -9.55 2.88
N VAL A 88 8.23 -10.27 1.78
CA VAL A 88 6.94 -10.40 1.12
C VAL A 88 6.38 -11.79 1.40
N TYR A 89 5.13 -11.83 1.82
CA TYR A 89 4.47 -13.05 2.23
C TYR A 89 3.27 -13.29 1.33
N ARG A 90 3.19 -14.47 0.72
CA ARG A 90 1.92 -14.92 0.14
C ARG A 90 1.03 -15.36 1.30
N VAL A 91 -0.16 -14.80 1.40
CA VAL A 91 -1.02 -14.96 2.57
C VAL A 91 -2.42 -15.43 2.21
N ARG A 92 -3.05 -16.09 3.18
CA ARG A 92 -4.50 -16.35 3.18
C ARG A 92 -5.15 -15.58 4.32
N PRO A 93 -6.11 -14.68 4.03
CA PRO A 93 -6.80 -13.95 5.08
C PRO A 93 -7.56 -14.89 6.03
N VAL A 94 -7.61 -14.51 7.31
CA VAL A 94 -8.37 -15.21 8.35
C VAL A 94 -9.46 -14.28 8.88
N GLY A 95 -10.71 -14.65 8.60
CA GLY A 95 -11.90 -13.89 8.95
C GLY A 95 -12.34 -12.92 7.85
N ASN A 96 -13.12 -11.91 8.24
CA ASN A 96 -13.76 -11.01 7.29
C ASN A 96 -12.74 -10.16 6.51
N VAL A 97 -12.79 -10.26 5.18
CA VAL A 97 -11.96 -9.45 4.28
C VAL A 97 -12.73 -8.23 3.81
N LEU A 98 -12.12 -7.06 3.93
CA LEU A 98 -12.66 -5.77 3.49
C LEU A 98 -11.68 -5.12 2.51
N THR A 99 -12.18 -4.25 1.66
CA THR A 99 -11.36 -3.43 0.74
C THR A 99 -10.62 -2.35 1.51
N ASP A 100 -9.36 -2.13 1.14
CA ASP A 100 -8.55 -1.01 1.63
C ASP A 100 -8.95 0.29 0.93
N PRO A 101 -9.38 1.34 1.66
CA PRO A 101 -9.74 2.62 1.04
C PRO A 101 -8.57 3.30 0.31
N ASP A 102 -7.32 3.03 0.70
CA ASP A 102 -6.15 3.66 0.08
C ASP A 102 -5.79 2.99 -1.26
N PHE A 103 -6.20 1.74 -1.44
CA PHE A 103 -5.96 0.95 -2.65
C PHE A 103 -7.23 0.19 -3.06
N PRO A 104 -8.31 0.87 -3.49
CA PRO A 104 -9.64 0.28 -3.59
C PRO A 104 -9.77 -0.85 -4.63
N THR A 105 -8.83 -0.97 -5.56
CA THR A 105 -8.84 -1.97 -6.63
C THR A 105 -8.02 -3.22 -6.29
N VAL A 106 -7.00 -3.10 -5.43
CA VAL A 106 -6.01 -4.17 -5.19
C VAL A 106 -5.70 -4.41 -3.72
N GLY A 107 -5.99 -3.46 -2.85
CA GLY A 107 -5.73 -3.52 -1.42
C GLY A 107 -6.91 -4.05 -0.65
N TYR A 108 -6.58 -4.84 0.37
CA TYR A 108 -7.53 -5.52 1.22
C TYR A 108 -6.99 -5.59 2.64
N HIS A 109 -7.88 -5.79 3.59
CA HIS A 109 -7.49 -5.99 4.98
C HIS A 109 -8.41 -6.98 5.70
N ALA A 110 -7.83 -7.72 6.63
CA ALA A 110 -8.54 -8.63 7.54
C ALA A 110 -8.00 -8.47 8.95
N ARG A 111 -8.56 -9.22 9.91
CA ARG A 111 -8.03 -9.21 11.28
C ARG A 111 -6.66 -9.88 11.34
N ARG A 112 -6.46 -10.97 10.61
CA ARG A 112 -5.24 -11.79 10.60
C ARG A 112 -5.04 -12.40 9.22
N ALA A 113 -3.86 -12.92 8.95
CA ALA A 113 -3.59 -13.69 7.73
C ALA A 113 -2.60 -14.82 7.99
N LEU A 114 -2.84 -16.00 7.41
CA LEU A 114 -1.95 -17.15 7.46
C LEU A 114 -0.90 -17.03 6.36
N ILE A 115 0.38 -17.21 6.70
CA ILE A 115 1.48 -17.22 5.74
C ILE A 115 1.50 -18.56 5.00
N LEU A 116 1.44 -18.49 3.68
CA LEU A 116 1.52 -19.63 2.76
C LEU A 116 2.89 -19.74 2.11
N ASP A 117 3.61 -18.62 1.99
CA ASP A 117 4.92 -18.53 1.36
C ASP A 117 5.69 -17.32 1.88
N VAL A 118 7.02 -17.37 1.78
CA VAL A 118 7.91 -16.30 2.27
C VAL A 118 8.94 -15.98 1.20
N GLU A 119 9.09 -14.70 0.91
CA GLU A 119 10.15 -14.15 0.08
C GLU A 119 10.88 -13.06 0.87
N ASP A 120 12.07 -13.39 1.39
CA ASP A 120 12.89 -12.41 2.09
C ASP A 120 13.35 -11.31 1.14
N GLN A 121 13.18 -10.06 1.56
CA GLN A 121 13.69 -8.93 0.81
C GLN A 121 15.11 -8.61 1.27
N THR A 122 16.06 -8.90 0.40
CA THR A 122 17.49 -8.67 0.68
C THR A 122 17.94 -7.26 0.35
N GLU A 123 17.25 -6.60 -0.59
CA GLU A 123 17.59 -5.26 -1.06
C GLU A 123 16.35 -4.36 -1.09
N PRO A 124 16.44 -3.12 -0.57
CA PRO A 124 15.35 -2.18 -0.65
C PRO A 124 15.13 -1.73 -2.09
N MET A 125 13.88 -1.45 -2.43
CA MET A 125 13.54 -0.79 -3.69
C MET A 125 14.09 0.64 -3.71
N THR A 126 14.46 1.11 -4.90
CA THR A 126 14.77 2.53 -5.10
C THR A 126 13.50 3.37 -4.91
N SER A 127 13.64 4.64 -4.51
CA SER A 127 12.47 5.53 -4.39
C SER A 127 11.72 5.71 -5.72
N GLU A 128 12.43 5.64 -6.85
CA GLU A 128 11.82 5.69 -8.17
C GLU A 128 10.98 4.45 -8.47
N ASP A 129 11.48 3.25 -8.14
CA ASP A 129 10.72 2.00 -8.30
C ASP A 129 9.49 1.97 -7.40
N GLU A 130 9.63 2.40 -6.14
CA GLU A 130 8.50 2.50 -5.20
C GLU A 130 7.43 3.44 -5.72
N GLN A 131 7.82 4.59 -6.26
CA GLN A 131 6.90 5.55 -6.83
C GLN A 131 6.26 5.02 -8.11
N ARG A 132 7.01 4.34 -8.97
CA ARG A 132 6.50 3.73 -10.21
C ARG A 132 5.41 2.71 -9.92
N VAL A 133 5.62 1.83 -8.94
CA VAL A 133 4.61 0.83 -8.54
C VAL A 133 3.37 1.51 -7.95
N GLN A 134 3.55 2.43 -7.00
CA GLN A 134 2.42 3.09 -6.33
C GLN A 134 1.61 3.98 -7.26
N SER A 135 2.26 4.64 -8.22
CA SER A 135 1.64 5.61 -9.13
C SER A 135 0.39 5.09 -9.84
N ALA A 136 0.35 3.78 -10.14
CA ALA A 136 -0.78 3.12 -10.80
C ALA A 136 -2.08 3.19 -9.99
N TYR A 137 -1.97 3.42 -8.68
CA TYR A 137 -3.08 3.46 -7.74
C TYR A 137 -3.36 4.87 -7.21
N MET A 138 -2.57 5.87 -7.61
CA MET A 138 -2.69 7.23 -7.10
C MET A 138 -3.62 8.05 -7.98
N THR A 139 -4.64 8.63 -7.36
CA THR A 139 -5.58 9.53 -8.02
C THR A 139 -5.63 10.88 -7.31
N TRP A 140 -6.00 11.91 -8.06
CA TRP A 140 -6.42 13.18 -7.48
C TRP A 140 -7.78 13.04 -6.77
N ASP A 141 -8.20 14.10 -6.08
CA ASP A 141 -9.48 14.17 -5.36
C ASP A 141 -10.70 14.01 -6.29
N ASP A 142 -10.55 14.35 -7.56
CA ASP A 142 -11.55 14.17 -8.61
C ASP A 142 -11.51 12.78 -9.29
N GLY A 143 -10.63 11.88 -8.83
CA GLY A 143 -10.48 10.52 -9.33
C GLY A 143 -9.65 10.38 -10.61
N ARG A 144 -9.11 11.47 -11.18
CA ARG A 144 -8.17 11.37 -12.31
C ARG A 144 -6.85 10.73 -11.86
N PRO A 145 -6.18 9.94 -12.72
CA PRO A 145 -4.85 9.42 -12.42
C PRO A 145 -3.87 10.55 -12.14
N MET A 146 -3.06 10.38 -11.10
CA MET A 146 -2.03 11.35 -10.73
C MET A 146 -0.83 11.30 -11.67
N TYR A 147 -0.56 10.14 -12.26
CA TYR A 147 0.55 9.91 -13.19
C TYR A 147 0.06 9.33 -14.52
N ASP A 148 0.76 9.65 -15.60
CA ASP A 148 0.65 8.88 -16.85
C ASP A 148 1.60 7.68 -16.89
N ALA A 149 1.54 6.91 -17.98
CA ALA A 149 2.39 5.75 -18.21
C ALA A 149 3.89 6.06 -18.30
N ASP A 150 4.26 7.32 -18.59
CA ASP A 150 5.65 7.78 -18.65
C ASP A 150 6.16 8.31 -17.29
N GLY A 151 5.31 8.28 -16.27
CA GLY A 151 5.62 8.74 -14.92
C GLY A 151 5.56 10.24 -14.75
N ARG A 152 4.84 10.96 -15.60
CA ARG A 152 4.64 12.41 -15.47
C ARG A 152 3.41 12.69 -14.63
N ILE A 153 3.55 13.63 -13.70
CA ILE A 153 2.41 14.11 -12.91
C ILE A 153 1.43 14.83 -13.83
N GLN A 154 0.17 14.38 -13.76
CA GLN A 154 -0.93 14.95 -14.51
C GLN A 154 -1.46 16.19 -13.79
N ILE A 155 -1.76 17.22 -14.56
CA ILE A 155 -2.31 18.48 -14.04
C ILE A 155 -3.68 18.28 -13.37
N THR A 156 -3.92 18.99 -12.27
CA THR A 156 -5.24 19.02 -11.59
C THR A 156 -6.08 20.20 -12.07
N TRP A 157 -7.39 20.16 -11.77
CA TRP A 157 -8.31 21.25 -12.13
C TRP A 157 -7.96 22.54 -11.37
N GLN A 158 -7.52 22.44 -10.11
CA GLN A 158 -7.06 23.61 -9.34
C GLN A 158 -5.83 24.26 -9.99
N MET A 159 -4.92 23.45 -10.57
CA MET A 159 -3.76 23.98 -11.29
C MET A 159 -4.17 24.66 -12.61
N GLU A 160 -5.14 24.09 -13.32
CA GLU A 160 -5.73 24.69 -14.52
C GLU A 160 -6.37 26.05 -14.20
N GLU A 161 -7.12 26.16 -13.10
CA GLU A 161 -7.69 27.42 -12.61
C GLU A 161 -6.64 28.49 -12.28
N LEU A 162 -5.43 28.07 -11.89
CA LEU A 162 -4.28 28.93 -11.64
C LEU A 162 -3.47 29.25 -12.91
N GLY A 163 -3.94 28.83 -14.08
CA GLY A 163 -3.32 29.08 -15.38
C GLY A 163 -2.07 28.23 -15.66
N LEU A 164 -1.90 27.11 -14.96
CA LEU A 164 -0.88 26.13 -15.29
C LEU A 164 -1.35 25.23 -16.44
N THR A 165 -0.40 24.61 -17.13
CA THR A 165 -0.66 23.64 -18.20
C THR A 165 0.20 22.40 -17.97
N GLN A 166 -0.18 21.27 -18.56
CA GLN A 166 0.62 20.04 -18.50
C GLN A 166 2.06 20.28 -18.97
N ALA A 167 2.24 21.05 -20.05
CA ALA A 167 3.56 21.40 -20.59
C ALA A 167 4.45 22.14 -19.56
N VAL A 168 3.86 22.96 -18.68
CA VAL A 168 4.61 23.64 -17.60
C VAL A 168 5.05 22.64 -16.54
N LEU A 169 4.23 21.66 -16.19
CA LEU A 169 4.61 20.59 -15.26
C LEU A 169 5.73 19.73 -15.85
N ASP A 170 5.59 19.32 -17.11
CA ASP A 170 6.54 18.45 -17.82
C ASP A 170 7.95 19.03 -17.94
N GLN A 171 8.07 20.35 -18.00
CA GLN A 171 9.36 21.06 -18.04
C GLN A 171 10.02 21.18 -16.66
N ARG A 172 9.24 21.12 -15.58
CA ARG A 172 9.68 21.46 -14.21
C ARG A 172 9.83 20.24 -13.31
N LEU A 173 9.07 19.19 -13.58
CA LEU A 173 8.98 18.02 -12.73
C LEU A 173 9.70 16.85 -13.40
N PRO A 174 10.64 16.20 -12.69
CA PRO A 174 11.20 14.95 -13.17
C PRO A 174 10.11 13.87 -13.16
N ARG A 175 10.31 12.83 -13.96
CA ARG A 175 9.47 11.63 -13.93
C ARG A 175 9.54 10.98 -12.56
N TRP A 176 8.45 10.32 -12.16
CA TRP A 176 8.34 9.60 -10.89
C TRP A 176 8.72 10.44 -9.66
N VAL A 177 8.56 11.77 -9.75
CA VAL A 177 8.72 12.62 -8.58
C VAL A 177 7.57 12.36 -7.61
N HIS A 178 7.86 12.27 -6.32
CA HIS A 178 6.81 12.15 -5.29
C HIS A 178 5.84 13.34 -5.36
N PRO A 179 4.52 13.14 -5.13
CA PRO A 179 3.54 14.19 -5.28
C PRO A 179 3.78 15.37 -4.34
N GLU A 180 4.14 15.10 -3.08
CA GLU A 180 4.43 16.16 -2.10
C GLU A 180 5.56 17.09 -2.57
N VAL A 181 6.63 16.49 -3.11
CA VAL A 181 7.77 17.24 -3.67
C VAL A 181 7.34 18.02 -4.90
N ALA A 182 6.52 17.43 -5.76
CA ALA A 182 5.98 18.11 -6.93
C ALA A 182 5.09 19.30 -6.55
N MET A 183 4.15 19.10 -5.64
CA MET A 183 3.23 20.15 -5.17
C MET A 183 3.99 21.28 -4.50
N SER A 184 5.00 20.97 -3.70
CA SER A 184 5.90 21.97 -3.11
C SER A 184 6.62 22.81 -4.18
N ARG A 185 7.16 22.17 -5.23
CA ARG A 185 7.82 22.87 -6.36
C ARG A 185 6.84 23.72 -7.17
N VAL A 186 5.63 23.22 -7.43
CA VAL A 186 4.59 23.97 -8.14
C VAL A 186 4.15 25.18 -7.33
N SER A 187 3.91 25.00 -6.02
CA SER A 187 3.54 26.08 -5.10
C SER A 187 4.61 27.17 -5.03
N ALA A 188 5.89 26.79 -4.89
CA ALA A 188 6.99 27.74 -4.89
C ALA A 188 7.07 28.55 -6.19
N ALA A 189 6.83 27.91 -7.34
CA ALA A 189 6.82 28.59 -8.64
C ALA A 189 5.64 29.57 -8.80
N LEU A 190 4.48 29.24 -8.24
CA LEU A 190 3.30 30.12 -8.22
C LEU A 190 3.49 31.31 -7.28
N GLY A 191 4.12 31.09 -6.12
CA GLY A 191 4.47 32.15 -5.17
C GLY A 191 5.44 33.20 -5.76
N GLN A 192 6.38 32.78 -6.60
CA GLN A 192 7.32 33.66 -7.29
C GLN A 192 6.69 34.52 -8.40
N ARG A 193 5.46 34.22 -8.85
CA ARG A 193 4.71 35.02 -9.84
C ARG A 193 3.87 36.14 -9.23
N ARG A 194 3.79 36.22 -7.89
CA ARG A 194 3.13 37.30 -7.15
C ARG A 194 4.15 38.33 -6.65
N VAL A 195 4.84 39.02 -7.55
CA VAL A 195 5.57 40.28 -7.29
C VAL A 195 5.42 41.17 -8.51
#